data_AF-A0AAW3YUH2-F1
#
_entry.id   AF-A0AAW3YUH2-F1
#
_cell.length_a   1.000
_cell.length_b   1.000
_cell.length_c   1.000
_cell.angle_alpha   90.00
_cell.angle_beta   90.00
_cell.angle_gamma   90.00
#
_symmetry.space_group_name_H-M   'P 1'
#
loop_
_entity.id
_entity.type
_entity.pdbx_description
1 polymer ?
#
loop_
_entity_poly.entity_id
_entity_poly.type
_entity_poly.pdbx_seq_one_letter_code
_entity_poly.pdbx_strand_id
1 'polypeptide(L)'
;VFFEEAINKAYEKGILLVSSAGNEGYKEGDSITYPAKFNSVIAVGALDAKDQRGFLSSKGEQLELMAPGVDIWSTWNDGSYRFDSGTSMAAAHVAGVASLLLENDRMLSNQQV
;
A
#
# COMPACT_ATOMS: atom_id res chain seq x y z
N VAL A 1 0.64 13.84 15.54
CA VAL A 1 0.20 15.24 15.26
C VAL A 1 0.86 15.78 13.98
N PHE A 2 2.16 16.11 13.96
CA PHE A 2 2.79 16.67 12.73
C PHE A 2 2.73 15.75 11.50
N PHE A 3 2.97 14.45 11.68
CA PHE A 3 2.96 13.52 10.55
C PHE A 3 1.56 13.34 9.95
N GLU A 4 0.55 13.15 10.79
CA GLU A 4 -0.86 13.07 10.37
C GLU A 4 -1.35 14.35 9.70
N GLU A 5 -0.96 15.52 10.23
CA GLU A 5 -1.29 16.80 9.61
C GLU A 5 -0.68 16.93 8.21
N ALA A 6 0.56 16.48 8.01
CA ALA A 6 1.19 16.48 6.69
C ALA A 6 0.47 15.54 5.70
N ILE A 7 0.07 14.36 6.17
CA ILE A 7 -0.72 13.38 5.40
C ILE A 7 -2.07 13.98 5.01
N ASN A 8 -2.82 14.54 5.96
CA ASN A 8 -4.13 15.13 5.69
C ASN A 8 -4.03 16.35 4.75
N LYS A 9 -3.01 17.19 4.90
CA LYS A 9 -2.74 18.30 3.97
C LYS A 9 -2.43 17.83 2.55
N ALA A 10 -1.77 16.69 2.38
CA ALA A 10 -1.53 16.11 1.05
C ALA A 10 -2.85 15.59 0.45
N TYR A 11 -3.65 14.88 1.25
CA TYR A 11 -4.96 14.38 0.86
C TYR A 11 -5.93 15.51 0.47
N GLU A 12 -6.02 16.58 1.25
CA GLU A 12 -6.84 17.77 0.96
C GLU A 12 -6.42 18.50 -0.33
N LYS A 13 -5.16 18.32 -0.76
CA LYS A 13 -4.64 18.85 -2.03
C LYS A 13 -4.93 17.93 -3.22
N GLY A 14 -5.69 16.86 -3.04
CA GLY A 14 -6.03 15.91 -4.10
C GLY A 14 -4.93 14.89 -4.40
N ILE A 15 -3.93 14.74 -3.52
CA ILE A 15 -2.91 13.70 -3.68
C ILE A 15 -3.50 12.39 -3.17
N LEU A 16 -3.44 11.34 -3.99
CA LEU A 16 -3.75 9.99 -3.56
C LEU A 16 -2.60 9.44 -2.72
N LEU A 17 -2.91 8.90 -1.55
CA LEU A 17 -1.92 8.39 -0.61
C LEU A 17 -2.08 6.88 -0.46
N VAL A 18 -1.03 6.14 -0.79
CA VAL A 18 -0.98 4.68 -0.72
C VAL A 18 0.16 4.29 0.19
N SER A 19 -0.09 3.39 1.15
CA SER A 19 0.92 2.90 2.07
C SER A 19 0.83 1.39 2.23
N SER A 20 1.99 0.77 2.45
CA SER A 20 2.08 -0.60 2.95
C SER A 20 1.38 -0.72 4.31
N ALA A 21 0.55 -1.75 4.49
CA ALA A 21 -0.14 -2.00 5.75
C ALA A 21 0.81 -2.39 6.91
N GLY A 22 1.98 -2.95 6.59
CA GLY A 22 2.97 -3.43 7.56
C GLY A 22 3.26 -4.92 7.42
N ASN A 23 4.38 -5.36 8.01
CA ASN A 23 4.89 -6.74 7.88
C ASN A 23 4.80 -7.52 9.20
N GLU A 24 3.83 -7.16 10.03
CA GLU A 24 3.66 -7.64 11.41
C GLU A 24 2.46 -8.60 11.53
N GLY A 25 2.08 -9.27 10.43
CA GLY A 25 0.92 -10.16 10.31
C GLY A 25 0.90 -11.39 11.23
N TYR A 26 2.08 -11.72 11.77
CA TYR A 26 2.29 -12.80 12.73
C TYR A 26 1.87 -12.43 14.15
N LYS A 27 1.71 -11.13 14.46
CA LYS A 27 1.21 -10.68 15.77
C LYS A 27 -0.28 -10.97 15.92
N GLU A 28 -0.71 -11.15 17.16
CA GLU A 28 -2.13 -11.19 17.50
C GLU A 28 -2.74 -9.78 17.45
N GLY A 29 -4.01 -9.70 17.07
CA GLY A 29 -4.73 -8.44 16.96
C GLY A 29 -4.35 -7.60 15.73
N ASP A 30 -4.63 -6.30 15.84
CA ASP A 30 -4.33 -5.29 14.82
C ASP A 30 -2.82 -5.00 14.79
N SER A 31 -2.24 -5.17 13.61
CA SER A 31 -0.81 -4.97 13.34
C SER A 31 -0.53 -3.99 12.21
N ILE A 32 -1.52 -3.20 11.79
CA ILE A 32 -1.34 -2.15 10.78
C ILE A 32 -0.43 -1.05 11.36
N THR A 33 0.47 -0.50 10.55
CA THR A 33 1.37 0.58 10.97
C THR A 33 0.98 1.93 10.37
N TYR A 34 1.47 3.02 10.98
CA TYR A 34 1.36 4.34 10.36
C TYR A 34 2.34 4.47 9.18
N PRO A 35 1.98 5.15 8.08
CA PRO A 35 0.77 5.96 7.89
C PRO A 35 -0.49 5.20 7.43
N ALA A 36 -0.43 3.90 7.15
CA ALA A 36 -1.59 3.12 6.69
C ALA A 36 -2.77 3.09 7.69
N LYS A 37 -2.55 3.43 8.97
CA LYS A 37 -3.64 3.62 9.94
C LYS A 37 -4.46 4.90 9.76
N PHE A 38 -4.01 5.87 8.96
CA PHE A 38 -4.77 7.11 8.75
C PHE A 38 -5.88 6.89 7.71
N ASN A 39 -7.08 7.39 7.99
CA ASN A 39 -8.25 7.27 7.08
C ASN A 39 -8.04 7.91 5.69
N SER A 40 -7.07 8.82 5.57
CA SER A 40 -6.70 9.49 4.33
C SER A 40 -5.68 8.70 3.49
N VAL A 41 -5.31 7.48 3.91
CA VAL A 41 -4.28 6.65 3.29
C VAL A 41 -4.83 5.26 3.01
N ILE A 42 -4.70 4.82 1.76
CA ILE A 42 -5.05 3.46 1.37
C ILE A 42 -4.03 2.50 1.99
N ALA A 43 -4.51 1.64 2.89
CA ALA A 43 -3.70 0.60 3.52
C ALA A 43 -3.69 -0.67 2.66
N VAL A 44 -2.51 -1.04 2.17
CA VAL A 44 -2.36 -2.17 1.24
C VAL A 44 -1.68 -3.37 1.90
N GLY A 45 -2.40 -4.49 1.95
CA GLY A 45 -1.87 -5.78 2.40
C GLY A 45 -1.31 -6.63 1.25
N ALA A 46 -0.55 -7.67 1.60
CA ALA A 46 0.17 -8.51 0.64
C ALA A 46 -0.53 -9.87 0.44
N LEU A 47 -0.74 -10.23 -0.83
CA LEU A 47 -1.12 -11.57 -1.27
C LEU A 47 0.08 -12.33 -1.83
N ASP A 48 0.01 -13.65 -1.74
CA ASP A 48 0.87 -14.56 -2.51
C ASP A 48 0.25 -14.94 -3.85
N ALA A 49 0.99 -15.71 -4.65
CA ALA A 49 0.58 -16.15 -5.99
C ALA A 49 -0.64 -17.09 -6.00
N LYS A 50 -1.18 -17.49 -4.84
CA LYS A 50 -2.40 -18.30 -4.70
C LYS A 50 -3.57 -17.46 -4.16
N ASP A 51 -3.45 -16.14 -4.22
CA ASP A 51 -4.40 -15.18 -3.65
C ASP A 51 -4.63 -15.38 -2.13
N GLN A 52 -3.64 -15.94 -1.43
CA GLN A 52 -3.69 -16.07 0.02
C GLN A 52 -2.98 -14.88 0.66
N ARG A 53 -3.50 -14.40 1.79
CA ARG A 53 -2.82 -13.38 2.59
C ARG A 53 -1.44 -13.89 3.00
N GLY A 54 -0.39 -13.17 2.60
CA GLY A 54 0.98 -13.48 3.00
C GLY A 54 1.11 -13.49 4.53
N PHE A 55 1.88 -14.45 5.06
CA PHE A 55 2.05 -14.61 6.52
C PHE A 55 2.52 -13.31 7.21
N LEU A 56 3.41 -12.56 6.55
CA LEU A 56 3.91 -11.27 7.02
C LEU A 56 2.88 -10.15 6.96
N SER A 57 1.84 -10.24 6.12
CA SER A 57 0.93 -9.12 5.88
C SER A 57 0.17 -8.75 7.15
N SER A 58 0.37 -7.50 7.61
CA SER A 58 -0.39 -6.93 8.71
C SER A 58 -1.90 -6.99 8.44
N LYS A 59 -2.66 -7.03 9.53
CA LYS A 59 -4.13 -7.17 9.54
C LYS A 59 -4.72 -6.18 10.55
N GLY A 60 -5.92 -5.70 10.29
CA GLY A 60 -6.60 -4.73 11.15
C GLY A 60 -7.79 -4.10 10.42
N GLU A 61 -8.56 -3.27 11.11
CA GLU A 61 -9.77 -2.66 10.57
C GLU A 61 -9.48 -1.64 9.45
N GLN A 62 -8.32 -0.98 9.49
CA GLN A 62 -7.91 0.00 8.47
C GLN A 62 -7.40 -0.66 7.18
N LEU A 63 -7.29 -1.99 7.11
CA LEU A 63 -6.82 -2.67 5.90
C LEU A 63 -7.87 -2.49 4.80
N GLU A 64 -7.52 -1.76 3.75
CA GLU A 64 -8.49 -1.34 2.74
C GLU A 64 -8.53 -2.30 1.56
N LEU A 65 -7.36 -2.71 1.06
CA LEU A 65 -7.26 -3.66 -0.04
C LEU A 65 -5.96 -4.45 -0.06
N MET A 66 -5.91 -5.43 -0.95
CA MET A 66 -4.85 -6.43 -1.05
C MET A 66 -4.26 -6.42 -2.45
N ALA A 67 -2.95 -6.60 -2.57
CA ALA A 67 -2.26 -6.71 -3.85
C ALA A 67 -1.08 -7.71 -3.77
N PRO A 68 -0.51 -8.14 -4.91
CA PRO A 68 0.64 -9.04 -4.91
C PRO A 68 1.82 -8.45 -4.12
N GLY A 69 2.27 -9.18 -3.10
CA GLY A 69 3.34 -8.71 -2.22
C GLY A 69 4.26 -9.80 -1.69
N VAL A 70 4.04 -11.08 -2.03
CA VAL A 70 4.95 -12.18 -1.71
C VAL A 70 5.64 -12.65 -2.98
N ASP A 71 6.96 -12.81 -2.90
CA ASP A 71 7.85 -13.24 -3.98
C ASP A 71 7.65 -12.43 -5.27
N ILE A 72 7.77 -11.10 -5.14
CA ILE A 72 7.64 -10.16 -6.25
C ILE A 72 9.01 -9.91 -6.87
N TRP A 73 9.13 -10.20 -8.16
CA TRP A 73 10.32 -9.91 -8.95
C TRP A 73 10.35 -8.43 -9.37
N SER A 74 11.42 -7.70 -9.04
CA SER A 74 11.57 -6.31 -9.46
C SER A 74 13.04 -5.90 -9.58
N THR A 75 13.27 -4.70 -10.10
CA THR A 75 14.59 -4.05 -10.20
C THR A 75 15.18 -3.78 -8.82
N TRP A 76 16.50 -3.80 -8.73
CA TRP A 76 17.24 -3.56 -7.48
C TRP A 76 18.30 -2.46 -7.62
N ASN A 77 18.78 -1.95 -6.49
CA ASN A 77 19.63 -0.75 -6.43
C ASN A 77 21.06 -0.95 -6.95
N ASP A 78 21.48 -2.19 -7.18
CA ASP A 78 22.76 -2.58 -7.79
C ASP A 78 22.65 -2.80 -9.31
N GLY A 79 21.51 -2.45 -9.92
CA GLY A 79 21.23 -2.67 -11.34
C GLY A 79 20.81 -4.10 -11.67
N SER A 80 20.71 -4.98 -10.68
CA SER A 80 20.18 -6.33 -10.85
C SER A 80 18.65 -6.37 -10.67
N TYR A 81 18.13 -7.59 -10.60
CA TYR A 81 16.76 -7.87 -10.25
C TYR A 81 16.74 -8.93 -9.14
N ARG A 82 15.74 -8.86 -8.26
CA ARG A 82 15.56 -9.86 -7.21
C ARG A 82 14.09 -10.07 -6.86
N PHE A 83 13.82 -11.22 -6.25
CA PHE A 83 12.57 -11.44 -5.54
C PHE A 83 12.64 -10.79 -4.16
N ASP A 84 11.55 -10.14 -3.75
CA ASP A 84 11.36 -9.65 -2.39
C ASP A 84 9.90 -9.85 -1.94
N SER A 85 9.68 -9.85 -0.64
CA SER A 85 8.38 -10.09 -0.02
C SER A 85 8.08 -9.01 1.01
N GLY A 86 6.94 -8.34 0.86
CA GLY A 86 6.50 -7.29 1.77
C GLY A 86 5.23 -6.59 1.30
N THR A 87 4.52 -5.99 2.25
CA THR A 87 3.42 -5.06 1.92
C THR A 87 3.90 -3.81 1.17
N SER A 88 5.20 -3.50 1.21
CA SER A 88 5.83 -2.49 0.35
C SER A 88 5.68 -2.80 -1.14
N MET A 89 5.81 -4.08 -1.53
CA MET A 89 5.67 -4.52 -2.92
C MET A 89 4.20 -4.47 -3.35
N ALA A 90 3.28 -4.79 -2.44
CA ALA A 90 1.85 -4.67 -2.67
C ALA A 90 1.42 -3.20 -2.88
N ALA A 91 1.89 -2.28 -2.02
CA ALA A 91 1.59 -0.86 -2.15
C ALA A 91 2.04 -0.26 -3.49
N ALA A 92 3.19 -0.71 -4.02
CA ALA A 92 3.68 -0.27 -5.33
C ALA A 92 2.74 -0.69 -6.49
N HIS A 93 2.16 -1.89 -6.44
CA HIS A 93 1.16 -2.31 -7.44
C HIS A 93 -0.07 -1.41 -7.43
N VAL A 94 -0.59 -1.08 -6.25
CA VAL A 94 -1.77 -0.22 -6.08
C VAL A 94 -1.49 1.19 -6.59
N ALA A 95 -0.33 1.76 -6.24
CA ALA A 95 0.10 3.06 -6.76
C ALA A 95 0.22 3.06 -8.30
N GLY A 96 0.70 1.96 -8.88
CA GLY A 96 0.76 1.77 -10.34
C GLY A 96 -0.62 1.74 -10.98
N VAL A 97 -1.55 0.95 -10.45
CA VAL A 97 -2.93 0.87 -10.96
C VAL A 97 -3.65 2.22 -10.83
N ALA A 98 -3.51 2.90 -9.69
CA ALA A 98 -4.04 4.24 -9.50
C ALA A 98 -3.50 5.25 -10.54
N SER A 99 -2.21 5.13 -10.88
CA SER A 99 -1.61 5.97 -11.92
C SER A 99 -2.22 5.71 -13.31
N LEU A 100 -2.58 4.46 -13.63
CA LEU A 100 -3.26 4.12 -14.88
C LEU A 100 -4.68 4.69 -14.92
N LEU A 101 -5.41 4.70 -13.80
CA LEU A 101 -6.73 5.34 -13.70
C LEU A 101 -6.63 6.85 -13.96
N LEU A 102 -5.65 7.52 -13.34
CA LEU A 102 -5.36 8.94 -13.53
C LEU A 102 -4.86 9.25 -14.95
N GLU A 103 -4.14 8.33 -15.59
CA GLU A 103 -3.74 8.48 -16.99
C GLU A 103 -4.96 8.46 -17.92
N ASN A 104 -5.89 7.52 -17.69
CA ASN A 104 -7.11 7.38 -18.47
C ASN A 104 -8.08 8.55 -18.26
N ASP A 105 -8.19 9.07 -17.04
CA ASP A 105 -8.94 10.29 -16.74
C ASP A 105 -8.20 11.16 -15.71
N ARG A 106 -7.59 12.23 -16.22
CA ARG A 106 -6.81 13.20 -15.43
C ARG A 106 -7.67 14.12 -14.57
N MET A 107 -9.00 14.07 -14.71
CA MET A 107 -9.93 14.88 -13.93
C MET A 107 -10.42 14.17 -12.67
N LEU A 108 -10.08 12.89 -12.47
CA LEU A 108 -10.42 12.17 -11.25
C LEU A 108 -9.73 12.81 -10.03
N SER A 109 -10.50 13.01 -8.96
CA SER A 109 -9.94 13.33 -7.66
C SER A 109 -9.34 12.08 -6.99
N ASN A 110 -8.50 12.27 -5.98
CA ASN A 110 -8.01 11.17 -5.14
C ASN A 110 -9.11 10.36 -4.43
N GLN A 111 -10.35 10.85 -4.37
CA GLN A 111 -11.49 10.11 -3.83
C GLN A 111 -12.22 9.27 -4.88
N GLN A 112 -12.06 9.62 -6.17
CA GLN A 112 -12.69 8.92 -7.28
C GLN A 112 -11.80 7.81 -7.85
N VAL A 113 -10.47 7.98 -7.73
CA VAL A 113 -9.49 6.92 -7.98
C VAL A 113 -9.63 5.85 -6.91
#